data_AF-A0A915ZSH4-F1
#
_entry.id   AF-A0A915ZSH4-F1
#
_cell.length_a   1.000
_cell.length_b   1.000
_cell.length_c   1.000
_cell.angle_alpha   90.00
_cell.angle_beta   90.00
_cell.angle_gamma   90.00
#
_symmetry.space_group_name_H-M   'P 1'
#
loop_
_entity.id
_entity.type
_entity.pdbx_description
1 polymer ?
#
loop_
_entity_poly.entity_id
_entity_poly.type
_entity_poly.pdbx_seq_one_letter_code
_entity_poly.pdbx_strand_id
1 'polypeptide(L)'
;MENTTNLLKQVIEEGHVKFHAYDEFSDIEVIERGSLGAVYKATWNDHGMIVALKSKFIKKEGNSKTDTQLLDKFINDMKLHKKVDYHPNILQFYGISQDGGTLGHYLSKNFTSLSWTDKLNFAKQLASGVACLHKEKIIHRDLNSSNILIREGVIKISNFGSSRQLSETSKSSSDLKGYIMYIEPRSLKNSQYRRNDKSDVYSVGVLLWELSSGRPPFKSTSSSTSLTQLELANKISNGQRERPIKGTPQAYIDIYSQCWDGVPNQRPNIFQVLEKLNGITLENTREKSLGKSISEKKIKSNDSTTQKRRITDRKSISSISDISSDLLNTMNQKSNHSVRRSIHSISISNLNYDFNSNSSPLKSPKLPNSRRSSTNSINSPPTSPTTLTQNKKIIANTDKAFFEEILKFFEEILEISGDTNTMIQSIKEYLHNRMREHKSTFKSLQRHRDDLRFSCLIGFFFENAIGTAQDKQEAFNHYKKSSDSNDSIGQYFLGRCYYWGYGIKQDRKKAYELLKKSSDSGNSRGQWMLGYCYERGYGTTKNLQSAFDQFLASAEAGNVTSQMDLGRCYEDGIGIKKNIPKAIECYEKASKGGLALAQKKLDNLLKQQRRLQSATKKQPQHLQQLQLSESTVNAI
;
A
#
# COMPACT_ATOMS: atom_id res chain seq x y z
N MET A 1 33.41 -3.17 -5.64
CA MET A 1 32.64 -3.24 -4.37
C MET A 1 33.12 -4.37 -3.47
N GLU A 2 33.54 -5.53 -4.01
CA GLU A 2 34.16 -6.61 -3.22
C GLU A 2 35.40 -6.16 -2.44
N ASN A 3 36.44 -5.60 -3.08
CA ASN A 3 37.65 -5.13 -2.36
C ASN A 3 37.33 -4.13 -1.23
N THR A 4 36.47 -3.15 -1.50
CA THR A 4 35.99 -2.14 -0.54
C THR A 4 35.30 -2.78 0.69
N THR A 5 34.59 -3.88 0.47
CA THR A 5 33.89 -4.64 1.50
C THR A 5 34.84 -5.53 2.29
N ASN A 6 35.78 -6.19 1.61
CA ASN A 6 36.67 -7.17 2.21
C ASN A 6 37.70 -6.52 3.16
N LEU A 7 38.18 -5.32 2.83
CA LEU A 7 39.08 -4.58 3.71
C LEU A 7 38.40 -4.13 5.02
N LEU A 8 37.12 -3.71 4.94
CA LEU A 8 36.31 -3.38 6.11
C LEU A 8 36.04 -4.60 6.99
N LYS A 9 35.75 -5.77 6.39
CA LYS A 9 35.62 -7.05 7.11
C LYS A 9 36.92 -7.41 7.82
N GLN A 10 38.06 -7.36 7.13
CA GLN A 10 39.38 -7.65 7.70
C GLN A 10 39.66 -6.81 8.95
N VAL A 11 39.37 -5.50 8.92
CA VAL A 11 39.60 -4.60 10.08
C VAL A 11 38.69 -4.91 11.28
N ILE A 12 37.48 -5.44 11.03
CA ILE A 12 36.57 -5.92 12.09
C ILE A 12 37.04 -7.27 12.63
N GLU A 13 37.46 -8.19 11.75
CA GLU A 13 37.93 -9.54 12.08
C GLU A 13 39.29 -9.52 12.83
N GLU A 14 40.17 -8.57 12.49
CA GLU A 14 41.41 -8.26 13.23
C GLU A 14 41.14 -7.60 14.60
N GLY A 15 39.87 -7.33 14.96
CA GLY A 15 39.49 -6.75 16.26
C GLY A 15 39.85 -5.28 16.45
N HIS A 16 40.33 -4.59 15.41
CA HIS A 16 40.76 -3.19 15.49
C HIS A 16 39.60 -2.20 15.67
N VAL A 17 38.40 -2.55 15.20
CA VAL A 17 37.19 -1.71 15.31
C VAL A 17 35.98 -2.60 15.57
N LYS A 18 35.11 -2.20 16.52
CA LYS A 18 33.83 -2.88 16.75
C LYS A 18 32.82 -2.55 15.66
N PHE A 19 32.08 -3.56 15.22
CA PHE A 19 30.91 -3.38 14.36
C PHE A 19 29.64 -3.33 15.21
N HIS A 20 28.77 -2.36 14.91
CA HIS A 20 27.45 -2.20 15.49
C HIS A 20 26.40 -2.28 14.39
N ALA A 21 25.36 -3.07 14.61
CA ALA A 21 24.23 -3.14 13.69
C ALA A 21 23.46 -1.80 13.72
N TYR A 22 22.96 -1.34 12.57
CA TYR A 22 22.39 0.02 12.47
C TYR A 22 21.07 0.17 13.26
N ASP A 23 20.39 -0.93 13.52
CA ASP A 23 19.19 -1.06 14.34
C ASP A 23 19.46 -1.08 15.86
N GLU A 24 20.72 -1.14 16.31
CA GLU A 24 21.10 -0.79 17.68
C GLU A 24 20.80 0.70 18.00
N PHE A 25 20.54 1.53 16.99
CA PHE A 25 20.32 2.97 17.11
C PHE A 25 18.87 3.36 16.78
N SER A 26 18.25 4.17 17.64
CA SER A 26 16.91 4.74 17.48
C SER A 26 16.93 6.28 17.63
N ASP A 27 15.77 6.94 17.58
CA ASP A 27 15.60 8.40 17.71
C ASP A 27 16.55 9.23 16.83
N ILE A 28 16.75 8.80 15.58
CA ILE A 28 17.79 9.33 14.70
C ILE A 28 17.40 10.71 14.14
N GLU A 29 17.91 11.77 14.77
CA GLU A 29 17.66 13.18 14.43
C GLU A 29 18.87 13.78 13.70
N VAL A 30 18.66 14.54 12.62
CA VAL A 30 19.76 15.25 11.93
C VAL A 30 20.21 16.44 12.79
N ILE A 31 21.47 16.46 13.21
CA ILE A 31 22.10 17.62 13.84
C ILE A 31 22.55 18.61 12.76
N GLU A 32 23.31 18.12 11.78
CA GLU A 32 23.96 18.98 10.78
C GLU A 32 24.17 18.23 9.44
N ARG A 33 24.22 18.97 8.34
CA ARG A 33 24.56 18.47 7.00
C ARG A 33 25.70 19.30 6.42
N GLY A 34 26.89 18.71 6.32
CA GLY A 34 28.08 19.33 5.72
C GLY A 34 28.52 18.65 4.41
N SER A 35 29.54 19.23 3.77
CA SER A 35 30.11 18.73 2.51
C SER A 35 30.75 17.34 2.61
N LEU A 36 31.12 16.90 3.81
CA LEU A 36 31.77 15.61 4.10
C LEU A 36 30.80 14.54 4.64
N GLY A 37 29.53 14.88 4.91
CA GLY A 37 28.64 14.00 5.65
C GLY A 37 27.50 14.72 6.38
N ALA A 38 26.46 13.96 6.73
CA ALA A 38 25.49 14.37 7.74
C ALA A 38 25.84 13.77 9.11
N VAL A 39 25.67 14.56 10.17
CA VAL A 39 25.80 14.13 11.56
C VAL A 39 24.40 14.00 12.16
N TYR A 40 24.15 12.88 12.82
CA TYR A 40 22.89 12.55 13.44
C TYR A 40 23.09 12.32 14.94
N LYS A 41 22.13 12.74 15.75
CA LYS A 41 21.94 12.28 17.12
C LYS A 41 21.15 10.97 17.07
N ALA A 42 21.48 9.99 17.89
CA ALA A 42 20.71 8.76 18.03
C ALA A 42 20.77 8.22 19.47
N THR A 43 19.75 7.47 19.88
CA THR A 43 19.73 6.69 21.12
C THR A 43 20.34 5.31 20.83
N TRP A 44 21.37 4.89 21.56
CA TRP A 44 21.91 3.52 21.48
C TRP A 44 21.15 2.62 22.46
N ASN A 45 20.29 1.76 21.90
CA ASN A 45 19.21 1.08 22.61
C ASN A 45 19.70 0.28 23.83
N ASP A 46 20.68 -0.60 23.64
CA ASP A 46 21.14 -1.52 24.69
C ASP A 46 22.04 -0.87 25.76
N HIS A 47 22.50 0.35 25.50
CA HIS A 47 23.40 1.09 26.40
C HIS A 47 22.71 2.28 27.09
N GLY A 48 21.51 2.68 26.65
CA GLY A 48 20.79 3.85 27.17
C GLY A 48 21.51 5.20 26.94
N MET A 49 22.51 5.22 26.04
CA MET A 49 23.35 6.39 25.78
C MET A 49 22.91 7.14 24.53
N ILE A 50 23.04 8.46 24.52
CA ILE A 50 22.91 9.27 23.30
C ILE A 50 24.27 9.29 22.59
N VAL A 51 24.29 8.90 21.32
CA VAL A 51 25.48 8.86 20.46
C VAL A 51 25.34 9.79 19.25
N ALA A 52 26.48 10.16 18.67
CA ALA A 52 26.53 10.89 17.40
C ALA A 52 26.92 9.93 16.26
N LEU A 53 25.98 9.65 15.35
CA LEU A 53 26.25 8.89 14.12
C LEU A 53 26.73 9.86 13.05
N LYS A 54 27.97 9.70 12.56
CA LYS A 54 28.52 10.51 11.47
C LYS A 54 28.55 9.70 10.18
N SER A 55 27.62 9.99 9.27
CA SER A 55 27.72 9.48 7.91
C SER A 55 28.90 10.15 7.20
N LYS A 56 29.77 9.38 6.54
CA LYS A 56 30.71 9.90 5.53
C LYS A 56 30.16 9.54 4.15
N PHE A 57 29.97 10.53 3.29
CA PHE A 57 29.65 10.27 1.88
C PHE A 57 30.91 9.76 1.17
N ILE A 58 31.02 8.44 0.98
CA ILE A 58 31.89 7.90 -0.08
C ILE A 58 31.15 8.16 -1.39
N LYS A 59 31.43 9.32 -2.02
CA LYS A 59 30.98 9.59 -3.38
C LYS A 59 31.62 8.54 -4.28
N LYS A 60 30.79 7.80 -5.03
CA LYS A 60 31.24 7.10 -6.23
C LYS A 60 31.58 8.15 -7.29
N GLU A 61 32.79 8.67 -7.25
CA GLU A 61 33.41 9.18 -8.47
C GLU A 61 33.80 7.96 -9.32
N GLY A 62 33.69 8.06 -10.65
CA GLY A 62 33.60 6.90 -11.54
C GLY A 62 34.89 6.09 -11.75
N ASN A 63 35.77 6.00 -10.75
CA ASN A 63 37.09 5.42 -10.86
C ASN A 63 37.43 4.58 -9.61
N SER A 64 37.57 3.26 -9.76
CA SER A 64 37.67 2.34 -8.60
C SER A 64 38.93 2.53 -7.75
N LYS A 65 39.97 3.18 -8.29
CA LYS A 65 41.27 3.37 -7.65
C LYS A 65 41.26 4.46 -6.55
N THR A 66 40.44 5.50 -6.73
CA THR A 66 40.29 6.60 -5.75
C THR A 66 39.40 6.20 -4.57
N ASP A 67 38.37 5.39 -4.81
CA ASP A 67 37.48 4.87 -3.75
C ASP A 67 38.24 4.04 -2.71
N THR A 68 39.18 3.19 -3.16
CA THR A 68 40.04 2.39 -2.26
C THR A 68 40.95 3.29 -1.42
N GLN A 69 41.63 4.26 -2.02
CA GLN A 69 42.52 5.18 -1.29
C GLN A 69 41.79 6.02 -0.23
N LEU A 70 40.54 6.43 -0.51
CA LEU A 70 39.70 7.14 0.47
C LEU A 70 39.27 6.23 1.62
N LEU A 71 39.01 4.94 1.36
CA LEU A 71 38.71 3.96 2.40
C LEU A 71 39.95 3.62 3.24
N ASP A 72 41.11 3.42 2.62
CA ASP A 72 42.38 3.14 3.32
C ASP A 72 42.72 4.29 4.28
N LYS A 73 42.56 5.53 3.82
CA LYS A 73 42.71 6.72 4.67
C LYS A 73 41.70 6.72 5.82
N PHE A 74 40.43 6.43 5.55
CA PHE A 74 39.41 6.36 6.61
C PHE A 74 39.69 5.26 7.65
N ILE A 75 40.16 4.10 7.23
CA ILE A 75 40.57 3.00 8.11
C ILE A 75 41.79 3.40 8.95
N ASN A 76 42.77 4.06 8.36
CA ASN A 76 43.93 4.57 9.09
C ASN A 76 43.55 5.68 10.09
N ASP A 77 42.68 6.63 9.70
CA ASP A 77 42.13 7.63 10.62
C ASP A 77 41.47 6.95 11.84
N MET A 78 40.67 5.90 11.63
CA MET A 78 40.03 5.13 12.72
C MET A 78 41.04 4.35 13.57
N LYS A 79 41.99 3.64 12.95
CA LYS A 79 43.05 2.88 13.66
C LYS A 79 43.93 3.81 14.51
N LEU A 80 44.14 5.07 14.08
CA LEU A 80 44.85 6.10 14.86
C LEU A 80 43.97 6.67 15.99
N HIS A 81 42.73 7.06 15.69
CA HIS A 81 41.77 7.56 16.68
C HIS A 81 41.60 6.54 17.82
N LYS A 82 41.48 5.24 17.50
CA LYS A 82 41.29 4.18 18.51
C LYS A 82 42.47 3.98 19.46
N LYS A 83 43.67 4.47 19.11
CA LYS A 83 44.83 4.46 20.02
C LYS A 83 44.78 5.55 21.10
N VAL A 84 43.88 6.53 20.97
CA VAL A 84 43.82 7.71 21.86
C VAL A 84 42.43 8.00 22.43
N ASP A 85 41.41 7.20 22.08
CA ASP A 85 40.01 7.41 22.46
C ASP A 85 39.67 7.08 23.93
N TYR A 86 40.67 6.66 24.71
CA TYR A 86 40.59 6.52 26.16
C TYR A 86 40.78 7.85 26.90
N HIS A 87 41.32 8.88 26.25
CA HIS A 87 41.65 10.15 26.89
C HIS A 87 40.38 11.00 27.11
N PRO A 88 40.12 11.56 28.31
CA PRO A 88 38.85 12.22 28.65
C PRO A 88 38.52 13.46 27.80
N ASN A 89 39.51 14.06 27.13
CA ASN A 89 39.33 15.20 26.22
C ASN A 89 39.32 14.80 24.72
N ILE A 90 39.27 13.52 24.40
CA ILE A 90 39.15 13.00 23.03
C ILE A 90 37.80 12.28 22.90
N LEU A 91 37.09 12.49 21.79
CA LEU A 91 35.80 11.83 21.56
C LEU A 91 35.97 10.31 21.55
N GLN A 92 35.24 9.60 22.41
CA GLN A 92 35.28 8.13 22.45
C GLN A 92 34.73 7.55 21.14
N PHE A 93 35.43 6.58 20.55
CA PHE A 93 35.03 5.94 19.29
C PHE A 93 34.52 4.52 19.57
N TYR A 94 33.20 4.37 19.57
CA TYR A 94 32.52 3.12 19.89
C TYR A 94 32.67 2.07 18.79
N GLY A 95 32.54 2.45 17.52
CA GLY A 95 32.71 1.55 16.38
C GLY A 95 32.13 2.09 15.07
N ILE A 96 31.88 1.19 14.13
CA ILE A 96 31.28 1.47 12.81
C ILE A 96 29.97 0.71 12.61
N SER A 97 29.11 1.25 11.74
CA SER A 97 27.88 0.60 11.32
C SER A 97 27.72 0.66 9.79
N GLN A 98 27.05 -0.34 9.21
CA GLN A 98 26.78 -0.44 7.77
C GLN A 98 25.27 -0.73 7.55
N ASP A 99 24.64 -0.06 6.58
CA ASP A 99 23.22 -0.25 6.18
C ASP A 99 22.99 -1.60 5.45
N GLY A 100 23.39 -2.71 6.09
CA GLY A 100 23.01 -4.07 5.75
C GLY A 100 21.60 -4.35 6.27
N GLY A 101 20.61 -3.77 5.60
CA GLY A 101 19.24 -3.65 6.09
C GLY A 101 18.57 -4.95 6.53
N THR A 102 17.65 -4.81 7.49
CA THR A 102 16.71 -5.86 7.89
C THR A 102 15.80 -6.28 6.72
N LEU A 103 15.20 -7.47 6.77
CA LEU A 103 14.26 -7.97 5.76
C LEU A 103 13.12 -6.97 5.51
N GLY A 104 12.55 -6.39 6.57
CA GLY A 104 11.47 -5.40 6.44
C GLY A 104 11.91 -4.15 5.67
N HIS A 105 13.10 -3.63 5.95
CA HIS A 105 13.68 -2.50 5.21
C HIS A 105 14.05 -2.88 3.78
N TYR A 106 14.66 -4.04 3.60
CA TYR A 106 15.08 -4.57 2.30
C TYR A 106 13.89 -4.76 1.36
N LEU A 107 12.77 -5.32 1.84
CA LEU A 107 11.52 -5.42 1.09
C LEU A 107 11.00 -4.02 0.74
N SER A 108 10.94 -3.09 1.69
CA SER A 108 10.40 -1.74 1.45
C SER A 108 11.13 -0.97 0.32
N LYS A 109 12.41 -1.26 0.09
CA LYS A 109 13.22 -0.66 -0.99
C LYS A 109 13.25 -1.50 -2.27
N ASN A 110 13.34 -2.82 -2.18
CA ASN A 110 13.72 -3.68 -3.31
C ASN A 110 12.60 -4.62 -3.80
N PHE A 111 11.45 -4.72 -3.13
CA PHE A 111 10.43 -5.74 -3.42
C PHE A 111 9.96 -5.80 -4.88
N THR A 112 9.92 -4.66 -5.58
CA THR A 112 9.57 -4.56 -7.01
C THR A 112 10.56 -5.26 -7.94
N SER A 113 11.81 -5.43 -7.50
CA SER A 113 12.88 -6.11 -8.24
C SER A 113 12.99 -7.60 -7.94
N LEU A 114 12.33 -8.09 -6.87
CA LEU A 114 12.42 -9.48 -6.45
C LEU A 114 11.50 -10.39 -7.28
N SER A 115 12.12 -11.34 -7.98
CA SER A 115 11.40 -12.42 -8.65
C SER A 115 10.80 -13.40 -7.64
N TRP A 116 9.92 -14.28 -8.11
CA TRP A 116 9.42 -15.38 -7.30
C TRP A 116 10.51 -16.38 -6.91
N THR A 117 11.57 -16.50 -7.70
CA THR A 117 12.75 -17.30 -7.37
C THR A 117 13.50 -16.71 -6.17
N ASP A 118 13.70 -15.39 -6.13
CA ASP A 118 14.37 -14.70 -5.02
C ASP A 118 13.55 -14.82 -3.72
N LYS A 119 12.24 -14.59 -3.80
CA LYS A 119 11.31 -14.72 -2.67
C LYS A 119 11.29 -16.15 -2.12
N LEU A 120 11.25 -17.15 -3.00
CA LEU A 120 11.32 -18.56 -2.63
C LEU A 120 12.69 -18.93 -2.03
N ASN A 121 13.78 -18.36 -2.52
CA ASN A 121 15.12 -18.57 -1.95
C ASN A 121 15.24 -17.96 -0.54
N PHE A 122 14.71 -16.76 -0.29
CA PHE A 122 14.64 -16.20 1.06
C PHE A 122 13.79 -17.07 2.00
N ALA A 123 12.63 -17.54 1.53
CA ALA A 123 11.77 -18.47 2.28
C ALA A 123 12.49 -19.77 2.67
N LYS A 124 13.23 -20.38 1.73
CA LYS A 124 14.04 -21.59 1.96
C LYS A 124 15.16 -21.35 2.97
N GLN A 125 15.90 -20.24 2.85
CA GLN A 125 16.95 -19.87 3.80
C GLN A 125 16.38 -19.63 5.21
N LEU A 126 15.21 -18.97 5.32
CA LEU A 126 14.53 -18.74 6.60
C LEU A 126 14.13 -20.05 7.27
N ALA A 127 13.44 -20.92 6.53
CA ALA A 127 13.03 -22.23 7.04
C ALA A 127 14.24 -23.11 7.40
N SER A 128 15.34 -23.04 6.63
CA SER A 128 16.60 -23.74 6.93
C SER A 128 17.27 -23.22 8.20
N GLY A 129 17.33 -21.90 8.40
CA GLY A 129 17.86 -21.29 9.62
C GLY A 129 17.07 -21.69 10.87
N VAL A 130 15.74 -21.61 10.82
CA VAL A 130 14.87 -22.03 11.95
C VAL A 130 14.94 -23.55 12.17
N ALA A 131 15.07 -24.35 11.11
CA ALA A 131 15.29 -25.80 11.22
C ALA A 131 16.61 -26.14 11.92
N CYS A 132 17.66 -25.35 11.73
CA CYS A 132 18.91 -25.48 12.49
C CYS A 132 18.66 -25.25 13.99
N LEU A 133 17.96 -24.16 14.35
CA LEU A 133 17.64 -23.86 15.76
C LEU A 133 16.80 -24.98 16.40
N HIS A 134 15.75 -25.44 15.72
CA HIS A 134 14.85 -26.47 16.25
C HIS A 134 15.53 -27.83 16.38
N LYS A 135 16.49 -28.16 15.49
CA LYS A 135 17.33 -29.36 15.60
C LYS A 135 18.16 -29.33 16.89
N GLU A 136 18.77 -28.18 17.20
CA GLU A 136 19.52 -27.95 18.44
C GLU A 136 18.62 -27.64 19.65
N LYS A 137 17.30 -27.86 19.54
CA LYS A 137 16.28 -27.64 20.58
C LYS A 137 16.20 -26.20 21.10
N ILE A 138 16.60 -25.22 20.29
CA ILE A 138 16.51 -23.78 20.57
C ILE A 138 15.20 -23.26 19.95
N ILE A 139 14.42 -22.53 20.75
CA ILE A 139 13.22 -21.80 20.29
C ILE A 139 13.57 -20.31 20.26
N HIS A 140 13.37 -19.64 19.13
CA HIS A 140 13.77 -18.25 18.92
C HIS A 140 12.86 -17.26 19.68
N ARG A 141 11.56 -17.54 19.68
CA ARG A 141 10.45 -16.81 20.33
C ARG A 141 10.14 -15.42 19.78
N ASP A 142 11.09 -14.70 19.17
CA ASP A 142 10.88 -13.37 18.55
C ASP A 142 11.32 -13.31 17.09
N LEU A 143 10.76 -14.16 16.22
CA LEU A 143 11.00 -14.06 14.77
C LEU A 143 10.09 -12.99 14.17
N ASN A 144 10.69 -11.98 13.53
CA ASN A 144 10.03 -10.86 12.85
C ASN A 144 10.99 -10.27 11.81
N SER A 145 10.52 -9.41 10.90
CA SER A 145 11.34 -8.93 9.76
C SER A 145 12.40 -7.88 10.12
N SER A 146 12.43 -7.38 11.35
CA SER A 146 13.58 -6.64 11.90
C SER A 146 14.70 -7.61 12.32
N ASN A 147 14.34 -8.74 12.94
CA ASN A 147 15.28 -9.78 13.41
C ASN A 147 15.79 -10.74 12.30
N ILE A 148 15.62 -10.36 11.03
CA ILE A 148 16.20 -11.05 9.87
C ILE A 148 17.04 -10.03 9.11
N LEU A 149 18.35 -10.28 9.00
CA LEU A 149 19.29 -9.42 8.28
C LEU A 149 19.48 -9.91 6.84
N ILE A 150 19.60 -9.01 5.85
CA ILE A 150 19.79 -9.39 4.44
C ILE A 150 21.01 -8.72 3.83
N ARG A 151 21.81 -9.51 3.11
CA ARG A 151 22.96 -9.04 2.34
C ARG A 151 23.18 -9.92 1.12
N GLU A 152 23.29 -9.31 -0.06
CA GLU A 152 23.75 -9.99 -1.29
C GLU A 152 22.96 -11.29 -1.63
N GLY A 153 21.65 -11.31 -1.36
CA GLY A 153 20.79 -12.48 -1.60
C GLY A 153 20.80 -13.54 -0.48
N VAL A 154 21.60 -13.34 0.56
CA VAL A 154 21.71 -14.20 1.74
C VAL A 154 21.01 -13.54 2.93
N ILE A 155 20.26 -14.33 3.71
CA ILE A 155 19.64 -13.88 4.97
C ILE A 155 20.34 -14.49 6.19
N LYS A 156 20.26 -13.81 7.34
CA LYS A 156 20.67 -14.35 8.65
C LYS A 156 19.63 -14.02 9.72
N ILE A 157 19.38 -14.97 10.62
CA ILE A 157 18.52 -14.77 11.80
C ILE A 157 19.36 -14.10 12.89
N SER A 158 18.82 -13.07 13.55
CA SER A 158 19.48 -12.31 14.61
C SER A 158 18.57 -12.17 15.85
N ASN A 159 19.08 -11.52 16.91
CA ASN A 159 18.34 -11.21 18.14
C ASN A 159 17.87 -12.42 18.98
N PHE A 160 18.85 -13.24 19.39
CA PHE A 160 18.65 -14.39 20.27
C PHE A 160 18.35 -14.03 21.74
N GLY A 161 18.21 -12.74 22.09
CA GLY A 161 17.99 -12.29 23.48
C GLY A 161 16.66 -12.74 24.12
N SER A 162 15.73 -13.27 23.30
CA SER A 162 14.49 -13.92 23.75
C SER A 162 14.51 -15.45 23.59
N SER A 163 15.56 -16.03 23.01
CA SER A 163 15.66 -17.47 22.73
C SER A 163 15.86 -18.29 24.00
N ARG A 164 15.43 -19.56 23.98
CA ARG A 164 15.59 -20.52 25.10
C ARG A 164 15.77 -21.95 24.60
N GLN A 165 16.43 -22.80 25.38
CA GLN A 165 16.41 -24.24 25.16
C GLN A 165 15.06 -24.84 25.57
N LEU A 166 14.63 -25.89 24.86
CA LEU A 166 13.38 -26.62 25.12
C LEU A 166 13.28 -27.19 26.55
N SER A 167 14.41 -27.43 27.22
CA SER A 167 14.55 -27.95 28.58
C SER A 167 14.40 -26.90 29.69
N GLU A 168 14.40 -25.60 29.40
CA GLU A 168 14.41 -24.54 30.42
C GLU A 168 13.04 -24.31 31.06
N THR A 169 12.77 -24.99 32.18
CA THR A 169 11.51 -24.85 32.94
C THR A 169 11.65 -23.94 34.17
N SER A 170 11.37 -22.63 34.03
CA SER A 170 11.11 -21.76 35.20
C SER A 170 10.20 -20.55 34.88
N LYS A 171 9.71 -19.90 35.95
CA LYS A 171 8.49 -19.08 35.98
C LYS A 171 8.73 -17.58 35.74
N SER A 172 8.17 -17.02 34.67
CA SER A 172 7.53 -15.68 34.67
C SER A 172 6.70 -15.50 33.38
N SER A 173 5.57 -14.80 33.48
CA SER A 173 4.56 -14.65 32.40
C SER A 173 4.47 -13.22 31.84
N SER A 174 5.46 -12.38 32.10
CA SER A 174 5.48 -10.96 31.72
C SER A 174 6.16 -10.67 30.36
N ASP A 175 6.86 -11.65 29.78
CA ASP A 175 7.64 -11.45 28.54
C ASP A 175 6.75 -11.49 27.27
N LEU A 176 5.88 -10.49 27.10
CA LEU A 176 5.37 -10.08 25.79
C LEU A 176 6.43 -9.27 25.03
N LYS A 177 7.63 -9.83 24.88
CA LYS A 177 8.67 -9.34 23.97
C LYS A 177 8.38 -9.84 22.55
N GLY A 178 8.38 -8.91 21.61
CA GLY A 178 8.22 -9.12 20.16
C GLY A 178 7.10 -8.29 19.53
N TYR A 179 7.13 -8.12 18.21
CA TYR A 179 6.08 -7.41 17.47
C TYR A 179 4.81 -8.27 17.39
N ILE A 180 3.71 -7.80 17.99
CA ILE A 180 2.43 -8.53 18.17
C ILE A 180 1.92 -9.25 16.91
N MET A 181 2.15 -8.69 15.72
CA MET A 181 1.72 -9.29 14.45
C MET A 181 2.39 -10.64 14.11
N TYR A 182 3.62 -10.88 14.59
CA TYR A 182 4.33 -12.16 14.45
C TYR A 182 4.18 -13.07 15.67
N ILE A 183 3.51 -12.60 16.73
CA ILE A 183 3.28 -13.38 17.96
C ILE A 183 2.10 -14.34 17.76
N GLU A 184 2.28 -15.56 18.27
CA GLU A 184 1.29 -16.63 18.10
C GLU A 184 0.05 -16.45 19.00
N PRO A 185 -1.16 -16.75 18.49
CA PRO A 185 -2.41 -16.26 19.08
C PRO A 185 -2.82 -16.89 20.43
N ARG A 186 -2.26 -18.03 20.85
CA ARG A 186 -2.57 -18.59 22.19
C ARG A 186 -1.81 -17.85 23.28
N SER A 187 -0.57 -17.42 23.01
CA SER A 187 0.21 -16.62 23.95
C SER A 187 -0.39 -15.23 24.23
N LEU A 188 -1.19 -14.70 23.29
CA LEU A 188 -1.97 -13.46 23.49
C LEU A 188 -3.25 -13.69 24.31
N LYS A 189 -3.85 -14.88 24.25
CA LYS A 189 -5.07 -15.26 24.99
C LYS A 189 -4.81 -15.73 26.43
N ASN A 190 -3.66 -16.34 26.67
CA ASN A 190 -3.31 -16.92 27.97
C ASN A 190 -1.86 -16.60 28.31
N SER A 191 -1.65 -15.73 29.30
CA SER A 191 -0.32 -15.34 29.79
C SER A 191 0.50 -16.50 30.37
N GLN A 192 -0.15 -17.59 30.79
CA GLN A 192 0.52 -18.82 31.26
C GLN A 192 0.94 -19.75 30.11
N TYR A 193 0.50 -19.51 28.87
CA TYR A 193 0.87 -20.33 27.73
C TYR A 193 2.36 -20.16 27.37
N ARG A 194 3.10 -21.26 27.38
CA ARG A 194 4.52 -21.28 27.01
C ARG A 194 4.67 -21.44 25.50
N ARG A 195 5.25 -20.42 24.86
CA ARG A 195 5.70 -20.46 23.46
C ARG A 195 6.68 -21.63 23.25
N ASN A 196 6.52 -22.36 22.15
CA ASN A 196 7.30 -23.54 21.78
C ASN A 196 7.83 -23.45 20.33
N ASP A 197 8.40 -24.52 19.79
CA ASP A 197 8.81 -24.63 18.38
C ASP A 197 7.69 -24.24 17.39
N LYS A 198 6.45 -24.65 17.69
CA LYS A 198 5.26 -24.29 16.89
C LYS A 198 4.91 -22.80 16.96
N SER A 199 5.41 -22.06 17.95
CA SER A 199 5.31 -20.60 17.99
C SER A 199 6.24 -19.94 16.99
N ASP A 200 7.47 -20.46 16.81
CA ASP A 200 8.39 -19.97 15.76
C ASP A 200 7.86 -20.30 14.36
N VAL A 201 7.31 -21.51 14.15
CA VAL A 201 6.67 -21.89 12.86
C VAL A 201 5.54 -20.92 12.50
N TYR A 202 4.76 -20.49 13.49
CA TYR A 202 3.73 -19.48 13.29
C TYR A 202 4.33 -18.15 12.79
N SER A 203 5.39 -17.67 13.42
CA SER A 203 6.09 -16.44 13.01
C SER A 203 6.73 -16.56 11.62
N VAL A 204 7.28 -17.73 11.28
CA VAL A 204 7.73 -18.05 9.92
C VAL A 204 6.58 -17.93 8.91
N GLY A 205 5.39 -18.44 9.22
CA GLY A 205 4.20 -18.26 8.36
C GLY A 205 3.89 -16.79 8.07
N VAL A 206 3.94 -15.93 9.09
CA VAL A 206 3.76 -14.47 8.93
C VAL A 206 4.86 -13.84 8.06
N LEU A 207 6.12 -14.23 8.26
CA LEU A 207 7.26 -13.78 7.44
C LEU A 207 7.18 -14.25 5.98
N LEU A 208 6.68 -15.47 5.73
CA LEU A 208 6.43 -15.97 4.38
C LEU A 208 5.34 -15.15 3.67
N TRP A 209 4.29 -14.74 4.37
CA TRP A 209 3.28 -13.82 3.83
C TRP A 209 3.87 -12.43 3.54
N GLU A 210 4.71 -11.88 4.42
CA GLU A 210 5.40 -10.60 4.20
C GLU A 210 6.34 -10.65 2.98
N LEU A 211 7.07 -11.76 2.79
CA LEU A 211 7.84 -12.03 1.57
C LEU A 211 6.98 -12.09 0.30
N SER A 212 5.69 -12.44 0.41
CA SER A 212 4.73 -12.42 -0.72
C SER A 212 4.13 -11.05 -0.97
N SER A 213 4.03 -10.20 0.05
CA SER A 213 3.28 -8.93 0.03
C SER A 213 4.17 -7.69 -0.09
N GLY A 214 5.43 -7.77 0.32
CA GLY A 214 6.38 -6.64 0.35
C GLY A 214 6.10 -5.62 1.44
N ARG A 215 5.14 -5.87 2.34
CA ARG A 215 4.70 -4.94 3.38
C ARG A 215 4.52 -5.64 4.73
N PRO A 216 4.73 -4.94 5.85
CA PRO A 216 4.44 -5.48 7.18
C PRO A 216 2.99 -5.99 7.31
N PRO A 217 2.79 -7.09 8.06
CA PRO A 217 1.47 -7.59 8.46
C PRO A 217 0.54 -6.49 9.03
N PHE A 218 -0.76 -6.64 8.78
CA PHE A 218 -1.86 -5.73 9.19
C PHE A 218 -1.72 -4.24 8.81
N LYS A 219 -0.70 -3.84 8.05
CA LYS A 219 -0.49 -2.45 7.60
C LYS A 219 -1.34 -2.14 6.36
N SER A 220 -2.38 -1.32 6.50
CA SER A 220 -3.27 -0.94 5.39
C SER A 220 -2.57 -0.06 4.34
N THR A 221 -2.96 -0.23 3.07
CA THR A 221 -2.51 0.56 1.90
C THR A 221 -3.37 1.81 1.65
N SER A 222 -4.50 1.91 2.35
CA SER A 222 -5.33 3.11 2.45
C SER A 222 -5.57 3.43 3.92
N SER A 223 -5.52 4.71 4.28
CA SER A 223 -5.25 5.18 5.64
C SER A 223 -6.37 4.95 6.67
N SER A 224 -6.13 5.44 7.89
CA SER A 224 -7.18 5.90 8.84
C SER A 224 -7.72 4.93 9.90
N THR A 225 -6.93 3.94 10.34
CA THR A 225 -6.82 3.62 11.78
C THR A 225 -5.53 2.85 12.05
N SER A 226 -4.61 3.43 12.80
CA SER A 226 -3.53 2.65 13.43
C SER A 226 -4.17 1.84 14.53
N LEU A 227 -4.42 0.55 14.28
CA LEU A 227 -4.99 -0.36 15.28
C LEU A 227 -4.12 -0.29 16.53
N THR A 228 -4.76 -0.04 17.68
CA THR A 228 -4.09 -0.14 18.97
C THR A 228 -3.53 -1.55 19.13
N GLN A 229 -2.46 -1.69 19.93
CA GLN A 229 -1.88 -3.01 20.20
C GLN A 229 -2.91 -4.01 20.74
N LEU A 230 -3.90 -3.52 21.51
CA LEU A 230 -5.00 -4.32 22.04
C LEU A 230 -5.99 -4.77 20.95
N GLU A 231 -6.42 -3.89 20.05
CA GLU A 231 -7.28 -4.27 18.91
C GLU A 231 -6.60 -5.26 17.99
N LEU A 232 -5.30 -5.05 17.71
CA LEU A 232 -4.50 -5.95 16.90
C LEU A 232 -4.36 -7.33 17.57
N ALA A 233 -4.03 -7.36 18.86
CA ALA A 233 -3.98 -8.59 19.65
C ALA A 233 -5.32 -9.33 19.64
N ASN A 234 -6.45 -8.62 19.79
CA ASN A 234 -7.80 -9.20 19.72
C ASN A 234 -8.10 -9.81 18.35
N LYS A 235 -7.81 -9.11 17.26
CA LYS A 235 -7.99 -9.64 15.88
C LYS A 235 -7.16 -10.89 15.65
N ILE A 236 -5.88 -10.85 16.02
CA ILE A 236 -4.93 -11.95 15.85
C ILE A 236 -5.36 -13.17 16.68
N SER A 237 -5.75 -12.95 17.93
CA SER A 237 -6.26 -13.96 18.86
C SER A 237 -7.53 -14.63 18.36
N ASN A 238 -8.38 -13.90 17.64
CA ASN A 238 -9.60 -14.40 17.01
C ASN A 238 -9.38 -14.99 15.61
N GLY A 239 -8.12 -15.26 15.24
CA GLY A 239 -7.77 -15.95 13.99
C GLY A 239 -7.85 -15.09 12.73
N GLN A 240 -8.08 -13.78 12.84
CA GLN A 240 -8.07 -12.90 11.66
C GLN A 240 -6.64 -12.81 11.11
N ARG A 241 -6.45 -13.13 9.84
CA ARG A 241 -5.18 -12.98 9.11
C ARG A 241 -5.41 -12.32 7.76
N GLU A 242 -4.32 -11.93 7.14
CA GLU A 242 -4.28 -11.29 5.84
C GLU A 242 -4.80 -12.20 4.74
N ARG A 243 -5.42 -11.59 3.73
CA ARG A 243 -5.83 -12.31 2.52
C ARG A 243 -4.60 -12.67 1.68
N PRO A 244 -4.62 -13.79 0.94
CA PRO A 244 -3.56 -14.12 0.00
C PRO A 244 -3.33 -13.02 -1.04
N ILE A 245 -2.06 -12.74 -1.34
CA ILE A 245 -1.67 -11.73 -2.32
C ILE A 245 -1.83 -12.32 -3.73
N LYS A 246 -2.57 -11.62 -4.60
CA LYS A 246 -2.80 -12.03 -5.98
C LYS A 246 -1.46 -12.22 -6.69
N GLY A 247 -1.28 -13.36 -7.36
CA GLY A 247 -0.01 -13.72 -8.03
C GLY A 247 0.99 -14.49 -7.16
N THR A 248 0.64 -14.81 -5.92
CA THR A 248 1.39 -15.77 -5.09
C THR A 248 1.12 -17.20 -5.58
N PRO A 249 2.15 -18.06 -5.76
CA PRO A 249 1.96 -19.47 -6.11
C PRO A 249 1.10 -20.19 -5.07
N GLN A 250 0.11 -20.99 -5.49
CA GLN A 250 -0.85 -21.62 -4.58
C GLN A 250 -0.16 -22.49 -3.52
N ALA A 251 0.82 -23.31 -3.92
CA ALA A 251 1.60 -24.13 -2.97
C ALA A 251 2.30 -23.29 -1.88
N TYR A 252 2.72 -22.06 -2.21
CA TYR A 252 3.32 -21.14 -1.24
C TYR A 252 2.26 -20.54 -0.30
N ILE A 253 1.06 -20.24 -0.82
CA ILE A 253 -0.12 -19.84 -0.01
C ILE A 253 -0.46 -20.94 1.00
N ASP A 254 -0.52 -22.18 0.54
CA ASP A 254 -0.90 -23.34 1.36
C ASP A 254 0.11 -23.58 2.50
N ILE A 255 1.41 -23.40 2.22
CA ILE A 255 2.47 -23.52 3.23
C ILE A 255 2.31 -22.48 4.33
N TYR A 256 2.29 -21.17 4.00
CA TYR A 256 2.21 -20.16 5.06
C TYR A 256 0.86 -20.21 5.80
N SER A 257 -0.20 -20.61 5.10
CA SER A 257 -1.54 -20.74 5.70
C SER A 257 -1.61 -21.89 6.72
N GLN A 258 -0.89 -22.99 6.49
CA GLN A 258 -0.73 -24.06 7.48
C GLN A 258 0.21 -23.65 8.63
N CYS A 259 1.22 -22.83 8.36
CA CYS A 259 2.17 -22.37 9.39
C CYS A 259 1.49 -21.50 10.46
N TRP A 260 0.57 -20.61 10.08
CA TRP A 260 -0.05 -19.66 11.00
C TRP A 260 -1.37 -20.13 11.66
N ASP A 261 -1.67 -21.43 11.63
CA ASP A 261 -2.91 -22.00 12.19
C ASP A 261 -3.13 -21.63 13.68
N GLY A 262 -4.38 -21.44 14.08
CA GLY A 262 -4.75 -21.09 15.47
C GLY A 262 -4.49 -22.20 16.50
N VAL A 263 -4.31 -23.44 16.06
CA VAL A 263 -3.99 -24.63 16.85
C VAL A 263 -2.54 -25.04 16.58
N PRO A 264 -1.59 -24.82 17.53
CA PRO A 264 -0.17 -25.11 17.34
C PRO A 264 0.15 -26.53 16.85
N ASN A 265 -0.63 -27.52 17.28
CA ASN A 265 -0.43 -28.93 16.91
C ASN A 265 -0.87 -29.24 15.46
N GLN A 266 -1.68 -28.38 14.83
CA GLN A 266 -2.05 -28.50 13.40
C GLN A 266 -1.01 -27.84 12.48
N ARG A 267 -0.15 -26.96 13.02
CA ARG A 267 0.97 -26.38 12.27
C ARG A 267 1.98 -27.49 11.93
N PRO A 268 2.58 -27.49 10.72
CA PRO A 268 3.69 -28.37 10.39
C PRO A 268 4.87 -28.17 11.35
N ASN A 269 5.83 -29.09 11.40
CA ASN A 269 7.15 -28.78 11.96
C ASN A 269 7.99 -28.03 10.91
N ILE A 270 9.05 -27.34 11.33
CA ILE A 270 9.83 -26.51 10.40
C ILE A 270 10.54 -27.32 9.29
N PHE A 271 10.87 -28.59 9.54
CA PHE A 271 11.45 -29.48 8.53
C PHE A 271 10.44 -29.80 7.42
N GLN A 272 9.18 -30.04 7.77
CA GLN A 272 8.07 -30.19 6.80
C GLN A 272 7.78 -28.89 6.03
N VAL A 273 7.99 -27.72 6.63
CA VAL A 273 7.90 -26.42 5.94
C VAL A 273 9.02 -26.30 4.91
N LEU A 274 10.27 -26.59 5.30
CA LEU A 274 11.43 -26.56 4.42
C LEU A 274 11.31 -27.56 3.27
N GLU A 275 10.85 -28.79 3.54
CA GLU A 275 10.57 -29.82 2.54
C GLU A 275 9.53 -29.34 1.51
N LYS A 276 8.39 -28.82 1.98
CA LYS A 276 7.34 -28.26 1.09
C LYS A 276 7.84 -27.08 0.26
N LEU A 277 8.64 -26.18 0.85
CA LEU A 277 9.26 -25.05 0.12
C LEU A 277 10.26 -25.54 -0.94
N ASN A 278 11.02 -26.60 -0.64
CA ASN A 278 11.94 -27.24 -1.59
C ASN A 278 11.20 -27.92 -2.74
N GLY A 279 10.03 -28.52 -2.47
CA GLY A 279 9.14 -29.12 -3.47
C GLY A 279 8.41 -28.14 -4.40
N ILE A 280 8.53 -26.82 -4.22
CA ILE A 280 7.95 -25.85 -5.16
C ILE A 280 8.83 -25.75 -6.43
N THR A 281 8.39 -26.40 -7.50
CA THR A 281 8.82 -26.10 -8.87
C THR A 281 8.13 -24.85 -9.40
N LEU A 282 8.90 -23.83 -9.77
CA LEU A 282 8.42 -22.62 -10.45
C LEU A 282 8.30 -22.86 -11.97
N GLU A 283 7.55 -23.89 -12.36
CA GLU A 283 7.26 -24.18 -13.77
C GLU A 283 6.17 -23.25 -14.34
N ASN A 284 6.26 -22.97 -15.64
CA ASN A 284 5.49 -21.95 -16.37
C ASN A 284 4.02 -21.80 -15.94
N THR A 285 3.72 -20.68 -15.29
CA THR A 285 2.36 -20.26 -14.86
C THR A 285 1.45 -19.84 -16.03
N ARG A 286 1.44 -20.61 -17.13
CA ARG A 286 0.67 -20.33 -18.35
C ARG A 286 -0.20 -21.49 -18.87
N GLU A 287 -0.01 -22.73 -18.44
CA GLU A 287 -0.68 -23.88 -19.10
C GLU A 287 -1.68 -24.68 -18.24
N LYS A 288 -1.78 -24.46 -16.92
CA LYS A 288 -2.74 -25.17 -16.05
C LYS A 288 -4.05 -24.42 -15.78
N SER A 289 -4.70 -23.92 -16.84
CA SER A 289 -6.10 -23.45 -16.80
C SER A 289 -6.95 -23.81 -18.02
N LEU A 290 -6.40 -24.50 -19.03
CA LEU A 290 -7.16 -25.20 -20.06
C LEU A 290 -6.75 -26.68 -20.08
N GLY A 291 -7.71 -27.58 -20.31
CA GLY A 291 -7.44 -29.01 -20.50
C GLY A 291 -7.80 -29.92 -19.33
N LYS A 292 -9.10 -30.07 -19.06
CA LYS A 292 -9.61 -31.28 -18.38
C LYS A 292 -10.54 -32.05 -19.32
N SER A 293 -9.97 -32.74 -20.30
CA SER A 293 -10.60 -33.92 -20.86
C SER A 293 -9.62 -34.85 -21.57
N ILE A 294 -9.88 -36.14 -21.38
CA ILE A 294 -9.37 -37.31 -22.10
C ILE A 294 -7.91 -37.72 -21.83
N SER A 295 -7.80 -39.02 -21.56
CA SER A 295 -6.64 -39.80 -21.18
C SER A 295 -5.74 -40.18 -22.36
N GLU A 296 -4.50 -40.53 -22.07
CA GLU A 296 -3.95 -41.80 -22.59
C GLU A 296 -2.91 -42.40 -21.64
N LYS A 297 -3.13 -43.65 -21.22
CA LYS A 297 -2.11 -44.47 -20.53
C LYS A 297 -1.23 -45.12 -21.60
N LYS A 298 0.10 -44.97 -21.51
CA LYS A 298 1.04 -45.93 -22.09
C LYS A 298 1.79 -46.66 -20.99
N ILE A 299 1.53 -47.95 -20.90
CA ILE A 299 2.17 -48.90 -19.98
C ILE A 299 3.40 -49.50 -20.69
N LYS A 300 4.48 -49.67 -19.93
CA LYS A 300 5.59 -50.62 -20.15
C LYS A 300 5.82 -51.27 -18.76
N SER A 301 5.52 -52.57 -18.55
CA SER A 301 6.39 -53.73 -18.82
C SER A 301 7.69 -53.64 -17.98
N ASN A 302 8.07 -54.51 -17.02
CA ASN A 302 7.60 -55.84 -16.54
C ASN A 302 7.61 -55.85 -14.97
N ASP A 303 7.46 -56.93 -14.18
CA ASP A 303 7.41 -58.39 -14.43
C ASP A 303 6.71 -59.20 -13.30
N SER A 304 6.38 -60.46 -13.63
CA SER A 304 6.32 -61.67 -12.79
C SER A 304 5.38 -61.80 -11.56
N THR A 305 4.37 -62.67 -11.71
CA THR A 305 3.94 -63.76 -10.77
C THR A 305 3.27 -63.37 -9.42
N THR A 306 2.24 -64.04 -8.86
CA THR A 306 1.59 -65.35 -9.13
C THR A 306 0.12 -65.39 -8.62
N GLN A 307 -0.59 -66.52 -8.86
CA GLN A 307 -1.83 -67.02 -8.20
C GLN A 307 -3.24 -66.64 -8.74
N LYS A 308 -3.63 -67.34 -9.81
CA LYS A 308 -4.80 -68.26 -9.96
C LYS A 308 -6.19 -67.95 -9.31
N ARG A 309 -7.21 -68.08 -10.18
CA ARG A 309 -8.64 -68.47 -9.96
C ARG A 309 -9.55 -67.38 -9.33
N ARG A 310 -10.83 -67.20 -9.71
CA ARG A 310 -11.77 -67.85 -10.66
C ARG A 310 -12.77 -66.74 -11.14
N ILE A 311 -13.11 -66.59 -12.43
CA ILE A 311 -14.41 -66.98 -13.08
C ILE A 311 -15.62 -66.88 -12.10
N THR A 312 -16.66 -66.04 -12.29
CA THR A 312 -17.69 -66.08 -13.37
C THR A 312 -18.48 -64.77 -13.61
N ASP A 313 -18.81 -64.53 -14.88
CA ASP A 313 -20.06 -64.01 -15.48
C ASP A 313 -21.09 -63.15 -14.69
N ARG A 314 -21.44 -61.98 -15.26
CA ARG A 314 -22.71 -61.67 -15.99
C ARG A 314 -22.75 -60.17 -16.35
N LYS A 315 -22.76 -59.79 -17.63
CA LYS A 315 -23.96 -59.46 -18.44
C LYS A 315 -25.01 -58.57 -17.74
N SER A 316 -24.83 -57.26 -17.90
CA SER A 316 -25.79 -56.23 -18.35
C SER A 316 -27.31 -56.51 -18.34
N ILE A 317 -28.12 -55.55 -17.86
CA ILE A 317 -29.23 -54.90 -18.61
C ILE A 317 -29.92 -53.74 -17.82
N SER A 318 -30.38 -52.72 -18.57
CA SER A 318 -31.40 -51.64 -18.34
C SER A 318 -31.61 -50.92 -16.98
N SER A 319 -31.48 -49.59 -17.07
CA SER A 319 -32.36 -48.51 -16.55
C SER A 319 -33.77 -48.84 -16.01
N ILE A 320 -34.20 -48.12 -14.96
CA ILE A 320 -35.31 -47.13 -14.94
C ILE A 320 -35.32 -46.37 -13.58
N SER A 321 -36.09 -45.28 -13.48
CA SER A 321 -36.22 -44.34 -12.36
C SER A 321 -37.04 -44.86 -11.16
N ASP A 322 -36.93 -44.23 -9.98
CA ASP A 322 -38.01 -43.39 -9.42
C ASP A 322 -37.73 -42.78 -8.02
N ILE A 323 -38.14 -41.52 -7.91
CA ILE A 323 -38.86 -40.82 -6.82
C ILE A 323 -38.95 -41.53 -5.44
N SER A 324 -38.47 -40.89 -4.37
CA SER A 324 -39.36 -40.14 -3.44
C SER A 324 -38.62 -39.40 -2.31
N SER A 325 -39.21 -38.28 -1.91
CA SER A 325 -38.97 -37.53 -0.67
C SER A 325 -39.63 -38.16 0.56
N ASP A 326 -39.14 -37.81 1.75
CA ASP A 326 -39.95 -37.40 2.93
C ASP A 326 -39.04 -36.55 3.87
N LEU A 327 -39.41 -35.30 4.23
CA LEU A 327 -40.09 -34.85 5.48
C LEU A 327 -39.29 -35.17 6.78
N LEU A 328 -39.06 -34.27 7.77
CA LEU A 328 -39.58 -32.93 8.16
C LEU A 328 -38.40 -31.99 8.55
N ASN A 329 -38.44 -30.64 8.45
CA ASN A 329 -39.24 -29.63 9.20
C ASN A 329 -39.09 -29.73 10.75
N THR A 330 -38.95 -28.65 11.54
CA THR A 330 -39.71 -27.38 11.50
C THR A 330 -39.00 -26.18 12.17
N MET A 331 -39.45 -24.97 11.82
CA MET A 331 -39.10 -23.60 12.28
C MET A 331 -39.32 -23.34 13.80
N ASN A 332 -38.82 -22.26 14.45
CA ASN A 332 -39.44 -20.91 14.38
C ASN A 332 -38.77 -19.78 15.24
N GLN A 333 -38.73 -18.55 14.65
CA GLN A 333 -39.03 -17.21 15.24
C GLN A 333 -38.12 -16.64 16.38
N LYS A 334 -37.97 -15.32 16.61
CA LYS A 334 -38.64 -14.04 16.18
C LYS A 334 -37.58 -12.88 16.25
N SER A 335 -37.76 -11.57 16.00
CA SER A 335 -38.93 -10.69 15.74
C SER A 335 -38.64 -9.60 14.67
N ASN A 336 -38.81 -8.28 14.96
CA ASN A 336 -38.79 -7.14 14.00
C ASN A 336 -38.43 -5.77 14.62
N HIS A 337 -37.97 -4.80 13.80
CA HIS A 337 -38.58 -3.44 13.53
C HIS A 337 -37.66 -2.60 12.59
N SER A 338 -38.08 -2.14 11.39
CA SER A 338 -38.80 -0.87 11.06
C SER A 338 -37.89 0.39 10.85
N VAL A 339 -38.07 1.36 9.93
CA VAL A 339 -38.55 1.49 8.52
C VAL A 339 -38.55 2.98 8.08
N ARG A 340 -38.05 3.33 6.86
CA ARG A 340 -38.44 4.41 5.89
C ARG A 340 -37.27 4.69 4.90
N ARG A 341 -37.42 4.52 3.58
CA ARG A 341 -37.96 5.44 2.53
C ARG A 341 -37.16 6.76 2.41
N SER A 342 -36.74 7.19 1.22
CA SER A 342 -37.57 7.37 0.00
C SER A 342 -36.91 7.05 -1.34
N ILE A 343 -37.74 6.70 -2.33
CA ILE A 343 -37.46 6.75 -3.78
C ILE A 343 -38.41 7.80 -4.37
N HIS A 344 -38.01 8.50 -5.43
CA HIS A 344 -38.95 9.21 -6.30
C HIS A 344 -38.80 8.74 -7.75
N SER A 345 -39.94 8.56 -8.40
CA SER A 345 -40.11 8.01 -9.73
C SER A 345 -40.51 9.10 -10.72
N ILE A 346 -40.02 9.02 -11.96
CA ILE A 346 -40.74 9.56 -13.12
C ILE A 346 -40.73 8.49 -14.21
N SER A 347 -41.92 7.98 -14.52
CA SER A 347 -42.21 7.27 -15.78
C SER A 347 -42.58 8.29 -16.86
N ILE A 348 -42.51 7.91 -18.15
CA ILE A 348 -43.63 8.07 -19.13
C ILE A 348 -43.30 7.29 -20.42
N SER A 349 -44.24 6.42 -20.79
CA SER A 349 -44.57 5.74 -22.07
C SER A 349 -43.53 5.51 -23.20
N ASN A 350 -43.51 4.26 -23.67
CA ASN A 350 -43.25 3.91 -25.08
C ASN A 350 -44.36 4.46 -26.00
N LEU A 351 -44.00 4.84 -27.23
CA LEU A 351 -44.88 4.78 -28.40
C LEU A 351 -44.09 4.16 -29.56
N ASN A 352 -44.59 3.05 -30.11
CA ASN A 352 -44.13 2.51 -31.38
C ASN A 352 -44.82 3.26 -32.52
N TYR A 353 -44.07 3.57 -33.58
CA TYR A 353 -44.62 3.71 -34.92
C TYR A 353 -43.57 3.23 -35.94
N ASP A 354 -43.87 2.15 -36.65
CA ASP A 354 -43.16 1.77 -37.86
C ASP A 354 -43.56 2.72 -39.00
N PHE A 355 -42.59 3.13 -39.81
CA PHE A 355 -42.83 3.40 -41.23
C PHE A 355 -41.58 3.10 -42.05
N ASN A 356 -41.79 2.43 -43.18
CA ASN A 356 -40.76 1.92 -44.08
C ASN A 356 -40.90 2.64 -45.43
N SER A 357 -39.83 3.27 -45.95
CA SER A 357 -39.51 3.31 -47.40
C SER A 357 -38.34 4.24 -47.78
N ASN A 358 -37.43 3.68 -48.59
CA ASN A 358 -36.78 4.26 -49.77
C ASN A 358 -36.29 5.73 -49.77
N SER A 359 -34.97 5.92 -49.82
CA SER A 359 -34.27 6.15 -51.12
C SER A 359 -32.76 6.38 -50.97
N SER A 360 -32.00 5.92 -51.97
CA SER A 360 -30.59 6.29 -52.25
C SER A 360 -30.59 7.17 -53.54
N PRO A 361 -29.45 7.54 -54.18
CA PRO A 361 -28.03 7.37 -53.83
C PRO A 361 -27.15 8.63 -54.07
N LEU A 362 -25.84 8.54 -53.77
CA LEU A 362 -24.82 9.28 -54.53
C LEU A 362 -23.49 8.50 -54.63
N LYS A 363 -22.84 8.62 -55.79
CA LYS A 363 -21.68 7.80 -56.25
C LYS A 363 -20.36 8.54 -55.93
N SER A 364 -19.25 7.85 -55.61
CA SER A 364 -18.16 7.47 -56.56
C SER A 364 -16.79 7.70 -55.88
N PRO A 365 -15.61 7.31 -56.44
CA PRO A 365 -15.29 6.29 -57.44
C PRO A 365 -14.22 5.25 -56.94
N LYS A 366 -13.81 4.31 -57.82
CA LYS A 366 -12.76 3.28 -57.62
C LYS A 366 -11.39 3.73 -58.16
N LEU A 367 -10.30 3.01 -57.80
CA LEU A 367 -9.17 2.48 -58.63
C LEU A 367 -7.93 2.16 -57.72
N PRO A 368 -6.91 1.37 -58.15
CA PRO A 368 -6.90 0.17 -59.02
C PRO A 368 -6.14 -1.05 -58.42
N ASN A 369 -6.14 -2.18 -59.16
CA ASN A 369 -5.43 -3.44 -58.84
C ASN A 369 -3.99 -3.53 -59.39
N SER A 370 -3.15 -4.39 -58.79
CA SER A 370 -2.18 -5.26 -59.52
C SER A 370 -1.99 -6.59 -58.76
N ARG A 371 -2.24 -7.77 -59.37
CA ARG A 371 -1.22 -8.72 -59.92
C ARG A 371 0.01 -8.90 -58.99
N ARG A 372 0.52 -10.10 -58.65
CA ARG A 372 0.39 -11.53 -59.05
C ARG A 372 0.73 -12.38 -57.77
N SER A 373 0.69 -13.72 -57.68
CA SER A 373 0.37 -14.87 -58.56
C SER A 373 0.01 -16.11 -57.71
N SER A 374 -0.30 -17.25 -58.34
CA SER A 374 -0.68 -18.55 -57.76
C SER A 374 0.50 -19.44 -57.28
N THR A 375 0.29 -20.24 -56.23
CA THR A 375 0.50 -21.72 -56.26
C THR A 375 -0.25 -22.45 -55.13
N ASN A 376 -0.89 -23.56 -55.51
CA ASN A 376 -1.20 -24.78 -54.76
C ASN A 376 -2.19 -24.77 -53.56
N SER A 377 -3.28 -25.50 -53.79
CA SER A 377 -4.23 -26.00 -52.79
C SER A 377 -3.66 -27.21 -52.05
N ILE A 378 -3.89 -27.27 -50.74
CA ILE A 378 -4.21 -28.51 -50.01
C ILE A 378 -5.41 -28.20 -49.10
N ASN A 379 -6.46 -29.02 -49.17
CA ASN A 379 -7.68 -28.84 -48.40
C ASN A 379 -7.48 -29.06 -46.89
N SER A 380 -8.21 -28.31 -46.07
CA SER A 380 -8.47 -28.62 -44.65
C SER A 380 -9.82 -28.02 -44.23
N PRO A 381 -10.57 -28.68 -43.33
CA PRO A 381 -12.00 -28.41 -43.10
C PRO A 381 -12.27 -27.12 -42.28
N PRO A 382 -13.51 -26.59 -42.32
CA PRO A 382 -13.83 -25.32 -41.67
C PRO A 382 -13.87 -25.43 -40.14
N THR A 383 -12.93 -24.76 -39.46
CA THR A 383 -12.98 -24.59 -37.99
C THR A 383 -13.97 -23.49 -37.60
N SER A 384 -14.90 -23.82 -36.71
CA SER A 384 -16.01 -22.96 -36.29
C SER A 384 -15.59 -21.73 -35.46
N PRO A 385 -16.19 -20.54 -35.68
CA PRO A 385 -15.71 -19.26 -35.11
C PRO A 385 -16.18 -18.97 -33.67
N THR A 386 -16.30 -20.00 -32.82
CA THR A 386 -17.03 -19.89 -31.53
C THR A 386 -16.11 -19.65 -30.32
N THR A 387 -15.01 -20.40 -30.20
CA THR A 387 -14.11 -20.37 -29.02
C THR A 387 -13.21 -19.13 -28.95
N LEU A 388 -12.68 -18.68 -30.08
CA LEU A 388 -11.83 -17.48 -30.17
C LEU A 388 -12.63 -16.20 -29.81
N THR A 389 -13.92 -16.19 -30.11
CA THR A 389 -14.87 -15.11 -29.83
C THR A 389 -15.29 -15.10 -28.36
N GLN A 390 -15.47 -16.26 -27.73
CA GLN A 390 -15.76 -16.40 -26.30
C GLN A 390 -14.55 -16.02 -25.43
N ASN A 391 -13.34 -16.50 -25.74
CA ASN A 391 -12.14 -16.11 -24.99
C ASN A 391 -11.82 -14.62 -25.11
N LYS A 392 -12.02 -14.01 -26.28
CA LYS A 392 -11.95 -12.54 -26.44
C LYS A 392 -13.00 -11.82 -25.59
N LYS A 393 -14.25 -12.31 -25.51
CA LYS A 393 -15.29 -11.74 -24.63
C LYS A 393 -14.93 -11.85 -23.14
N ILE A 394 -14.41 -12.98 -22.68
CA ILE A 394 -14.05 -13.17 -21.25
C ILE A 394 -12.87 -12.28 -20.86
N ILE A 395 -11.84 -12.17 -21.71
CA ILE A 395 -10.70 -11.27 -21.49
C ILE A 395 -11.16 -9.79 -21.55
N ALA A 396 -12.00 -9.42 -22.52
CA ALA A 396 -12.55 -8.07 -22.60
C ALA A 396 -13.43 -7.71 -21.39
N ASN A 397 -14.21 -8.66 -20.87
CA ASN A 397 -15.04 -8.45 -19.68
C ASN A 397 -14.18 -8.25 -18.41
N THR A 398 -13.08 -9.00 -18.26
CA THR A 398 -12.17 -8.86 -17.11
C THR A 398 -11.33 -7.58 -17.16
N ASP A 399 -10.90 -7.13 -18.33
CA ASP A 399 -10.26 -5.82 -18.48
C ASP A 399 -11.26 -4.66 -18.31
N LYS A 400 -12.50 -4.77 -18.82
CA LYS A 400 -13.55 -3.75 -18.57
C LYS A 400 -13.81 -3.59 -17.08
N ALA A 401 -14.05 -4.68 -16.34
CA ALA A 401 -14.31 -4.62 -14.90
C ALA A 401 -13.17 -3.91 -14.13
N PHE A 402 -11.92 -4.21 -14.48
CA PHE A 402 -10.77 -3.50 -13.92
C PHE A 402 -10.76 -1.99 -14.23
N PHE A 403 -11.14 -1.59 -15.45
CA PHE A 403 -11.20 -0.17 -15.80
C PHE A 403 -12.30 0.58 -15.05
N GLU A 404 -13.49 -0.01 -14.89
CA GLU A 404 -14.54 0.54 -14.01
C GLU A 404 -14.06 0.64 -12.54
N GLU A 405 -13.35 -0.37 -12.03
CA GLU A 405 -12.80 -0.35 -10.65
C GLU A 405 -11.77 0.78 -10.44
N ILE A 406 -10.86 1.03 -11.40
CA ILE A 406 -9.86 2.11 -11.26
C ILE A 406 -10.44 3.50 -11.51
N LEU A 407 -11.48 3.63 -12.36
CA LEU A 407 -12.21 4.89 -12.52
C LEU A 407 -12.89 5.28 -11.19
N LYS A 408 -13.64 4.34 -10.58
CA LYS A 408 -14.25 4.58 -9.27
C LYS A 408 -13.21 4.91 -8.19
N PHE A 409 -12.09 4.19 -8.17
CA PHE A 409 -11.00 4.50 -7.23
C PHE A 409 -10.40 5.90 -7.45
N PHE A 410 -10.26 6.33 -8.71
CA PHE A 410 -9.81 7.68 -9.06
C PHE A 410 -10.79 8.77 -8.57
N GLU A 411 -12.09 8.54 -8.72
CA GLU A 411 -13.15 9.42 -8.22
C GLU A 411 -13.12 9.51 -6.68
N GLU A 412 -13.08 8.37 -5.98
CA GLU A 412 -12.99 8.29 -4.51
C GLU A 412 -11.77 9.05 -3.95
N ILE A 413 -10.57 8.86 -4.54
CA ILE A 413 -9.37 9.60 -4.08
C ILE A 413 -9.37 11.07 -4.53
N LEU A 414 -10.15 11.47 -5.55
CA LEU A 414 -10.31 12.87 -5.94
C LEU A 414 -11.05 13.67 -4.87
N GLU A 415 -12.07 13.07 -4.26
CA GLU A 415 -12.82 13.70 -3.17
C GLU A 415 -12.00 13.76 -1.88
N ILE A 416 -11.28 12.68 -1.55
CA ILE A 416 -10.60 12.51 -0.25
C ILE A 416 -9.18 13.09 -0.20
N SER A 417 -8.38 13.00 -1.27
CA SER A 417 -6.95 13.37 -1.16
C SER A 417 -6.73 14.88 -1.09
N GLY A 418 -5.94 15.33 -0.11
CA GLY A 418 -5.59 16.73 0.10
C GLY A 418 -4.48 17.28 -0.81
N ASP A 419 -3.78 16.42 -1.57
CA ASP A 419 -2.75 16.85 -2.53
C ASP A 419 -2.61 15.89 -3.74
N THR A 420 -2.12 16.43 -4.85
CA THR A 420 -1.97 15.71 -6.12
C THR A 420 -0.89 14.64 -6.10
N ASN A 421 0.19 14.79 -5.32
CA ASN A 421 1.24 13.77 -5.25
C ASN A 421 0.73 12.51 -4.53
N THR A 422 0.00 12.67 -3.43
CA THR A 422 -0.69 11.57 -2.74
C THR A 422 -1.62 10.82 -3.69
N MET A 423 -2.42 11.53 -4.50
CA MET A 423 -3.24 10.91 -5.55
C MET A 423 -2.42 10.10 -6.56
N ILE A 424 -1.33 10.66 -7.09
CA ILE A 424 -0.46 9.97 -8.06
C ILE A 424 0.10 8.68 -7.43
N GLN A 425 0.54 8.73 -6.17
CA GLN A 425 1.05 7.55 -5.47
C GLN A 425 -0.06 6.52 -5.22
N SER A 426 -1.24 6.94 -4.75
CA SER A 426 -2.40 6.05 -4.58
C SER A 426 -2.77 5.31 -5.87
N ILE A 427 -2.75 5.97 -7.04
CA ILE A 427 -3.01 5.31 -8.33
C ILE A 427 -1.88 4.35 -8.70
N LYS A 428 -0.61 4.75 -8.54
CA LYS A 428 0.55 3.87 -8.82
C LYS A 428 0.55 2.64 -7.91
N GLU A 429 0.23 2.81 -6.62
CA GLU A 429 0.11 1.74 -5.65
C GLU A 429 -1.10 0.84 -5.95
N TYR A 430 -2.24 1.39 -6.34
CA TYR A 430 -3.41 0.61 -6.79
C TYR A 430 -3.06 -0.27 -8.00
N LEU A 431 -2.38 0.29 -9.01
CA LEU A 431 -1.90 -0.44 -10.17
C LEU A 431 -0.89 -1.54 -9.78
N HIS A 432 0.07 -1.20 -8.92
CA HIS A 432 1.07 -2.12 -8.40
C HIS A 432 0.43 -3.31 -7.66
N ASN A 433 -0.49 -3.04 -6.72
CA ASN A 433 -1.22 -4.03 -5.93
C ASN A 433 -2.12 -4.95 -6.78
N ARG A 434 -2.49 -4.54 -8.01
CA ARG A 434 -3.21 -5.38 -8.98
C ARG A 434 -2.28 -6.08 -10.00
N MET A 435 -0.96 -5.94 -9.86
CA MET A 435 0.08 -6.41 -10.80
C MET A 435 -0.09 -5.85 -12.22
N ARG A 436 -0.43 -4.56 -12.33
CA ARG A 436 -0.69 -3.88 -13.59
C ARG A 436 0.44 -2.90 -13.90
N GLU A 437 1.29 -3.22 -14.87
CA GLU A 437 2.32 -2.27 -15.32
C GLU A 437 1.70 -0.99 -15.87
N HIS A 438 2.22 0.17 -15.48
CA HIS A 438 1.64 1.46 -15.86
C HIS A 438 1.55 1.63 -17.38
N LYS A 439 2.60 1.27 -18.13
CA LYS A 439 2.65 1.41 -19.60
C LYS A 439 1.67 0.48 -20.33
N SER A 440 1.53 -0.76 -19.88
CA SER A 440 0.56 -1.71 -20.48
C SER A 440 -0.88 -1.34 -20.11
N THR A 441 -1.09 -0.81 -18.91
CA THR A 441 -2.38 -0.29 -18.44
C THR A 441 -2.81 0.92 -19.24
N PHE A 442 -1.94 1.93 -19.39
CA PHE A 442 -2.26 3.13 -20.15
C PHE A 442 -2.57 2.82 -21.62
N LYS A 443 -1.74 1.99 -22.29
CA LYS A 443 -2.01 1.51 -23.66
C LYS A 443 -3.35 0.77 -23.77
N SER A 444 -3.82 0.15 -22.69
CA SER A 444 -5.10 -0.55 -22.64
C SER A 444 -6.26 0.40 -22.35
N LEU A 445 -6.07 1.37 -21.45
CA LEU A 445 -7.01 2.46 -21.16
C LEU A 445 -7.26 3.33 -22.40
N GLN A 446 -6.24 3.57 -23.23
CA GLN A 446 -6.37 4.27 -24.52
C GLN A 446 -7.31 3.57 -25.52
N ARG A 447 -7.61 2.27 -25.36
CA ARG A 447 -8.66 1.60 -26.17
C ARG A 447 -10.08 2.09 -25.80
N HIS A 448 -10.22 2.72 -24.63
CA HIS A 448 -11.45 3.33 -24.14
C HIS A 448 -11.45 4.86 -24.32
N ARG A 449 -10.54 5.44 -25.13
CA ARG A 449 -10.45 6.90 -25.35
C ARG A 449 -11.74 7.57 -25.86
N ASP A 450 -12.64 6.78 -26.42
CA ASP A 450 -13.92 7.23 -26.98
C ASP A 450 -15.10 7.04 -26.02
N ASP A 451 -14.90 6.32 -24.91
CA ASP A 451 -15.82 6.27 -23.76
C ASP A 451 -15.53 7.46 -22.85
N LEU A 452 -16.47 8.42 -22.83
CA LEU A 452 -16.30 9.72 -22.19
C LEU A 452 -15.93 9.62 -20.71
N ARG A 453 -16.41 8.58 -20.02
CA ARG A 453 -16.20 8.34 -18.57
C ARG A 453 -14.72 8.21 -18.21
N PHE A 454 -13.90 7.71 -19.12
CA PHE A 454 -12.45 7.57 -18.91
C PHE A 454 -11.65 8.83 -19.27
N SER A 455 -12.27 9.88 -19.81
CA SER A 455 -11.56 11.06 -20.33
C SER A 455 -10.73 11.74 -19.23
N CYS A 456 -11.33 12.00 -18.06
CA CYS A 456 -10.59 12.58 -16.93
C CYS A 456 -9.43 11.70 -16.43
N LEU A 457 -9.62 10.37 -16.39
CA LEU A 457 -8.57 9.44 -15.98
C LEU A 457 -7.41 9.40 -16.99
N ILE A 458 -7.71 9.38 -18.29
CA ILE A 458 -6.70 9.43 -19.36
C ILE A 458 -5.94 10.77 -19.32
N GLY A 459 -6.66 11.88 -19.17
CA GLY A 459 -6.07 13.20 -19.00
C GLY A 459 -5.14 13.27 -17.80
N PHE A 460 -5.53 12.66 -16.67
CA PHE A 460 -4.70 12.56 -15.47
C PHE A 460 -3.43 11.73 -15.67
N PHE A 461 -3.49 10.65 -16.45
CA PHE A 461 -2.33 9.82 -16.78
C PHE A 461 -1.33 10.59 -17.67
N PHE A 462 -1.82 11.41 -18.61
CA PHE A 462 -1.00 12.34 -19.39
C PHE A 462 -0.44 13.50 -18.55
N GLU A 463 -1.23 14.11 -17.65
CA GLU A 463 -0.77 15.20 -16.75
C GLU A 463 0.40 14.72 -15.86
N ASN A 464 0.38 13.47 -15.42
CA ASN A 464 1.26 12.95 -14.36
C ASN A 464 2.22 11.82 -14.80
N ALA A 465 2.40 11.64 -16.11
CA ALA A 465 3.30 10.63 -16.71
C ALA A 465 3.09 9.19 -16.19
N ILE A 466 1.83 8.77 -16.02
CA ILE A 466 1.49 7.43 -15.53
C ILE A 466 1.44 6.47 -16.72
N GLY A 467 2.56 5.79 -17.00
CA GLY A 467 2.66 4.83 -18.11
C GLY A 467 2.83 5.47 -19.50
N THR A 468 2.97 6.78 -19.56
CA THR A 468 3.21 7.59 -20.75
C THR A 468 4.20 8.71 -20.44
N ALA A 469 4.76 9.36 -21.48
CA ALA A 469 5.39 10.66 -21.31
C ALA A 469 4.33 11.70 -20.88
N GLN A 470 4.76 12.76 -20.18
CA GLN A 470 3.88 13.86 -19.83
C GLN A 470 3.48 14.62 -21.10
N ASP A 471 2.18 14.82 -21.31
CA ASP A 471 1.66 15.63 -22.40
C ASP A 471 0.58 16.59 -21.88
N LYS A 472 0.85 17.89 -21.99
CA LYS A 472 -0.06 18.93 -21.52
C LYS A 472 -1.24 19.14 -22.45
N GLN A 473 -1.04 18.95 -23.76
CA GLN A 473 -2.06 19.19 -24.77
C GLN A 473 -3.07 18.06 -24.78
N GLU A 474 -2.61 16.81 -24.71
CA GLU A 474 -3.50 15.65 -24.60
C GLU A 474 -4.28 15.62 -23.29
N ALA A 475 -3.65 16.00 -22.17
CA ALA A 475 -4.36 16.18 -20.90
C ALA A 475 -5.49 17.22 -21.04
N PHE A 476 -5.20 18.41 -21.58
CA PHE A 476 -6.20 19.44 -21.84
C PHE A 476 -7.32 18.95 -22.77
N ASN A 477 -6.98 18.28 -23.87
CA ASN A 477 -7.95 17.76 -24.84
C ASN A 477 -8.92 16.77 -24.18
N HIS A 478 -8.41 15.87 -23.32
CA HIS A 478 -9.21 14.91 -22.58
C HIS A 478 -10.08 15.55 -21.49
N TYR A 479 -9.56 16.53 -20.73
CA TYR A 479 -10.37 17.28 -19.77
C TYR A 479 -11.47 18.11 -20.44
N LYS A 480 -11.18 18.69 -21.61
CA LYS A 480 -12.19 19.36 -22.43
C LYS A 480 -13.27 18.37 -22.87
N LYS A 481 -12.90 17.20 -23.40
CA LYS A 481 -13.83 16.15 -23.83
C LYS A 481 -14.79 15.72 -22.71
N SER A 482 -14.29 15.59 -21.47
CA SER A 482 -15.13 15.27 -20.30
C SER A 482 -16.02 16.45 -19.90
N SER A 483 -15.47 17.67 -19.83
CA SER A 483 -16.22 18.89 -19.50
C SER A 483 -17.35 19.18 -20.49
N ASP A 484 -17.15 18.90 -21.78
CA ASP A 484 -18.15 19.06 -22.84
C ASP A 484 -19.31 18.07 -22.69
N SER A 485 -19.12 16.94 -21.98
CA SER A 485 -20.19 16.00 -21.60
C SER A 485 -20.83 16.29 -20.23
N ASN A 486 -20.66 17.51 -19.70
CA ASN A 486 -21.17 17.95 -18.40
C ASN A 486 -20.64 17.16 -17.18
N ASP A 487 -19.51 16.46 -17.30
CA ASP A 487 -18.82 15.87 -16.16
C ASP A 487 -18.23 16.97 -15.25
N SER A 488 -18.63 16.97 -13.97
CA SER A 488 -18.21 17.96 -12.98
C SER A 488 -16.70 17.86 -12.65
N ILE A 489 -16.13 16.66 -12.76
CA ILE A 489 -14.68 16.41 -12.60
C ILE A 489 -13.94 17.03 -13.80
N GLY A 490 -14.43 16.79 -15.01
CA GLY A 490 -13.96 17.39 -16.26
C GLY A 490 -13.98 18.92 -16.22
N GLN A 491 -15.07 19.51 -15.75
CA GLN A 491 -15.19 20.96 -15.57
C GLN A 491 -14.15 21.49 -14.56
N TYR A 492 -13.89 20.79 -13.46
CA TYR A 492 -12.83 21.15 -12.51
C TYR A 492 -11.43 21.10 -13.14
N PHE A 493 -11.08 20.00 -13.82
CA PHE A 493 -9.76 19.86 -14.45
C PHE A 493 -9.57 20.84 -15.62
N LEU A 494 -10.59 21.07 -16.45
CA LEU A 494 -10.54 22.09 -17.51
C LEU A 494 -10.44 23.50 -16.91
N GLY A 495 -11.16 23.78 -15.83
CA GLY A 495 -11.05 25.02 -15.05
C GLY A 495 -9.62 25.24 -14.54
N ARG A 496 -8.97 24.21 -13.98
CA ARG A 496 -7.53 24.23 -13.63
C ARG A 496 -6.64 24.53 -14.83
N CYS A 497 -6.93 23.96 -16.00
CA CYS A 497 -6.13 24.20 -17.21
C CYS A 497 -6.16 25.67 -17.62
N TYR A 498 -7.35 26.29 -17.69
CA TYR A 498 -7.46 27.73 -17.96
C TYR A 498 -6.94 28.61 -16.82
N TYR A 499 -7.02 28.16 -15.57
CA TYR A 499 -6.50 28.90 -14.42
C TYR A 499 -4.96 28.98 -14.44
N TRP A 500 -4.27 27.86 -14.72
CA TRP A 500 -2.80 27.78 -14.70
C TRP A 500 -2.14 27.98 -16.08
N GLY A 501 -2.90 27.99 -17.17
CA GLY A 501 -2.35 27.95 -18.52
C GLY A 501 -1.73 26.60 -18.88
N TYR A 502 -2.34 25.49 -18.42
CA TYR A 502 -1.85 24.14 -18.65
C TYR A 502 -2.47 23.56 -19.93
N GLY A 503 -1.66 23.35 -20.97
CA GLY A 503 -2.12 22.85 -22.28
C GLY A 503 -2.97 23.86 -23.08
N ILE A 504 -3.11 25.08 -22.58
CA ILE A 504 -3.90 26.17 -23.18
C ILE A 504 -3.40 27.52 -22.65
N LYS A 505 -3.67 28.63 -23.34
CA LYS A 505 -3.41 29.97 -22.80
C LYS A 505 -4.27 30.22 -21.54
N GLN A 506 -3.70 30.86 -20.52
CA GLN A 506 -4.43 31.22 -19.30
C GLN A 506 -5.64 32.13 -19.61
N ASP A 507 -6.80 31.78 -19.07
CA ASP A 507 -8.02 32.58 -19.10
C ASP A 507 -8.74 32.47 -17.76
N ARG A 508 -8.65 33.52 -16.95
CA ARG A 508 -9.23 33.53 -15.60
C ARG A 508 -10.74 33.59 -15.60
N LYS A 509 -11.39 34.21 -16.60
CA LYS A 509 -12.86 34.29 -16.67
C LYS A 509 -13.43 32.92 -17.01
N LYS A 510 -12.88 32.27 -18.04
CA LYS A 510 -13.29 30.92 -18.45
C LYS A 510 -12.98 29.87 -17.38
N ALA A 511 -11.87 30.01 -16.66
CA ALA A 511 -11.58 29.20 -15.48
C ALA A 511 -12.68 29.36 -14.41
N TYR A 512 -13.04 30.59 -14.04
CA TYR A 512 -14.10 30.86 -13.06
C TYR A 512 -15.45 30.26 -13.49
N GLU A 513 -15.87 30.42 -14.75
CA GLU A 513 -17.13 29.86 -15.26
C GLU A 513 -17.18 28.32 -15.18
N LEU A 514 -16.07 27.65 -15.50
CA LEU A 514 -15.98 26.19 -15.43
C LEU A 514 -15.93 25.67 -13.99
N LEU A 515 -15.16 26.33 -13.13
CA LEU A 515 -15.11 26.02 -11.70
C LEU A 515 -16.46 26.25 -11.03
N LYS A 516 -17.20 27.29 -11.45
CA LYS A 516 -18.57 27.53 -11.00
C LYS A 516 -19.51 26.40 -11.42
N LYS A 517 -19.51 25.97 -12.69
CA LYS A 517 -20.33 24.82 -13.13
C LYS A 517 -20.01 23.53 -12.37
N SER A 518 -18.73 23.26 -12.13
CA SER A 518 -18.26 22.12 -11.35
C SER A 518 -18.77 22.18 -9.90
N SER A 519 -18.67 23.36 -9.28
CA SER A 519 -19.16 23.66 -7.93
C SER A 519 -20.68 23.55 -7.80
N ASP A 520 -21.42 24.14 -8.75
CA ASP A 520 -22.89 24.11 -8.82
C ASP A 520 -23.40 22.67 -9.00
N SER A 521 -22.57 21.78 -9.56
CA SER A 521 -22.80 20.32 -9.69
C SER A 521 -22.37 19.52 -8.45
N GLY A 522 -22.01 20.17 -7.34
CA GLY A 522 -21.63 19.53 -6.08
C GLY A 522 -20.19 19.02 -5.99
N ASN A 523 -19.32 19.30 -6.98
CA ASN A 523 -17.94 18.82 -6.96
C ASN A 523 -17.12 19.55 -5.89
N SER A 524 -16.64 18.81 -4.87
CA SER A 524 -15.92 19.42 -3.74
C SER A 524 -14.63 20.14 -4.14
N ARG A 525 -13.91 19.66 -5.17
CA ARG A 525 -12.72 20.36 -5.70
C ARG A 525 -13.07 21.57 -6.57
N GLY A 526 -14.21 21.52 -7.27
CA GLY A 526 -14.80 22.68 -7.94
C GLY A 526 -15.12 23.80 -6.96
N GLN A 527 -15.84 23.46 -5.87
CA GLN A 527 -16.15 24.37 -4.76
C GLN A 527 -14.88 24.97 -4.13
N TRP A 528 -13.87 24.16 -3.81
CA TRP A 528 -12.59 24.64 -3.26
C TRP A 528 -11.92 25.70 -4.15
N MET A 529 -11.74 25.39 -5.44
CA MET A 529 -11.13 26.32 -6.39
C MET A 529 -12.01 27.56 -6.65
N LEU A 530 -13.34 27.42 -6.61
CA LEU A 530 -14.26 28.56 -6.69
C LEU A 530 -14.12 29.48 -5.46
N GLY A 531 -13.98 28.91 -4.26
CA GLY A 531 -13.68 29.64 -3.04
C GLY A 531 -12.38 30.44 -3.16
N TYR A 532 -11.32 29.85 -3.73
CA TYR A 532 -10.07 30.55 -4.01
C TYR A 532 -10.22 31.66 -5.07
N CYS A 533 -11.06 31.45 -6.10
CA CYS A 533 -11.42 32.49 -7.06
C CYS A 533 -12.10 33.69 -6.39
N TYR A 534 -13.03 33.46 -5.45
CA TYR A 534 -13.67 34.52 -4.67
C TYR A 534 -12.73 35.19 -3.66
N GLU A 535 -11.85 34.44 -2.98
CA GLU A 535 -10.88 35.00 -2.02
C GLU A 535 -9.91 35.99 -2.69
N ARG A 536 -9.54 35.70 -3.93
CA ARG A 536 -8.50 36.42 -4.69
C ARG A 536 -9.02 37.35 -5.78
N GLY A 537 -10.31 37.26 -6.16
CA GLY A 537 -10.86 37.98 -7.30
C GLY A 537 -10.35 37.45 -8.65
N TYR A 538 -10.18 36.13 -8.80
CA TYR A 538 -9.74 35.53 -10.05
C TYR A 538 -10.93 35.17 -10.95
N GLY A 539 -11.09 35.91 -12.05
CA GLY A 539 -12.18 35.75 -13.02
C GLY A 539 -13.51 36.36 -12.57
N THR A 540 -13.58 36.80 -11.32
CA THR A 540 -14.75 37.38 -10.65
C THR A 540 -14.31 38.49 -9.68
N THR A 541 -15.24 39.21 -9.07
CA THR A 541 -14.93 40.17 -8.01
C THR A 541 -14.55 39.46 -6.70
N LYS A 542 -13.67 40.08 -5.91
CA LYS A 542 -13.26 39.52 -4.62
C LYS A 542 -14.44 39.56 -3.63
N ASN A 543 -14.79 38.42 -3.06
CA ASN A 543 -15.84 38.28 -2.05
C ASN A 543 -15.43 37.25 -0.99
N LEU A 544 -15.11 37.70 0.22
CA LEU A 544 -14.65 36.79 1.29
C LEU A 544 -15.77 35.93 1.87
N GLN A 545 -17.02 36.40 1.88
CA GLN A 545 -18.17 35.61 2.35
C GLN A 545 -18.40 34.43 1.40
N SER A 546 -18.50 34.69 0.09
CA SER A 546 -18.64 33.63 -0.90
C SER A 546 -17.43 32.69 -0.96
N ALA A 547 -16.22 33.16 -0.60
CA ALA A 547 -15.08 32.27 -0.41
C ALA A 547 -15.28 31.31 0.78
N PHE A 548 -15.70 31.84 1.93
CA PHE A 548 -16.01 31.05 3.11
C PHE A 548 -17.12 30.02 2.85
N ASP A 549 -18.23 30.44 2.22
CA ASP A 549 -19.38 29.57 1.93
C ASP A 549 -18.96 28.36 1.05
N GLN A 550 -18.08 28.60 0.07
CA GLN A 550 -17.55 27.57 -0.82
C GLN A 550 -16.54 26.64 -0.14
N PHE A 551 -15.66 27.17 0.71
CA PHE A 551 -14.76 26.35 1.53
C PHE A 551 -15.54 25.50 2.54
N LEU A 552 -16.63 26.03 3.11
CA LEU A 552 -17.52 25.30 4.02
C LEU A 552 -18.18 24.12 3.32
N ALA A 553 -18.89 24.35 2.20
CA ALA A 553 -19.55 23.29 1.43
C ALA A 553 -18.56 22.18 1.00
N SER A 554 -17.37 22.58 0.54
CA SER A 554 -16.32 21.65 0.14
C SER A 554 -15.75 20.84 1.31
N ALA A 555 -15.56 21.48 2.48
CA ALA A 555 -15.07 20.81 3.68
C ALA A 555 -16.08 19.83 4.28
N GLU A 556 -17.38 20.15 4.21
CA GLU A 556 -18.50 19.28 4.59
C GLU A 556 -18.64 18.09 3.64
N ALA A 557 -18.38 18.28 2.35
CA ALA A 557 -18.22 17.21 1.35
C ALA A 557 -16.89 16.41 1.50
N GLY A 558 -16.17 16.56 2.62
CA GLY A 558 -15.00 15.74 2.97
C GLY A 558 -13.66 16.21 2.38
N ASN A 559 -13.61 17.32 1.65
CA ASN A 559 -12.36 17.79 1.04
C ASN A 559 -11.35 18.26 2.09
N VAL A 560 -10.24 17.52 2.20
CA VAL A 560 -9.18 17.75 3.19
C VAL A 560 -8.49 19.11 3.04
N THR A 561 -8.33 19.61 1.82
CA THR A 561 -7.74 20.94 1.55
C THR A 561 -8.67 22.05 2.03
N SER A 562 -9.96 21.95 1.70
CA SER A 562 -10.98 22.90 2.17
C SER A 562 -11.19 22.85 3.67
N GLN A 563 -11.02 21.70 4.34
CA GLN A 563 -11.02 21.63 5.80
C GLN A 563 -9.87 22.47 6.40
N MET A 564 -8.70 22.50 5.75
CA MET A 564 -7.61 23.39 6.17
C MET A 564 -7.92 24.87 5.87
N ASP A 565 -8.45 25.19 4.70
CA ASP A 565 -8.81 26.57 4.34
C ASP A 565 -9.97 27.12 5.20
N LEU A 566 -10.96 26.29 5.55
CA LEU A 566 -12.02 26.62 6.50
C LEU A 566 -11.46 26.84 7.92
N GLY A 567 -10.48 26.04 8.33
CA GLY A 567 -9.73 26.26 9.56
C GLY A 567 -9.03 27.62 9.57
N ARG A 568 -8.40 28.00 8.46
CA ARG A 568 -7.80 29.33 8.24
C ARG A 568 -8.85 30.43 8.28
N CYS A 569 -10.02 30.25 7.66
CA CYS A 569 -11.13 31.21 7.73
C CYS A 569 -11.58 31.47 9.17
N TYR A 570 -11.70 30.42 9.99
CA TYR A 570 -12.06 30.57 11.41
C TYR A 570 -10.92 31.11 12.29
N GLU A 571 -9.64 30.84 11.97
CA GLU A 571 -8.47 31.39 12.68
C GLU A 571 -8.30 32.89 12.40
N ASP A 572 -8.33 33.27 11.12
CA ASP A 572 -8.00 34.62 10.65
C ASP A 572 -9.21 35.54 10.47
N GLY A 573 -10.43 34.99 10.47
CA GLY A 573 -11.68 35.76 10.32
C GLY A 573 -12.00 36.11 8.86
N ILE A 574 -11.68 35.19 7.94
CA ILE A 574 -11.86 35.41 6.49
C ILE A 574 -13.28 34.99 6.11
N GLY A 575 -14.12 35.98 5.79
CA GLY A 575 -15.53 35.73 5.41
C GLY A 575 -16.44 35.30 6.56
N ILE A 576 -15.92 35.27 7.80
CA ILE A 576 -16.66 34.87 9.00
C ILE A 576 -16.00 35.48 10.24
N LYS A 577 -16.74 35.60 11.35
CA LYS A 577 -16.13 36.00 12.63
C LYS A 577 -15.16 34.92 13.14
N LYS A 578 -14.01 35.34 13.66
CA LYS A 578 -12.99 34.45 14.25
C LYS A 578 -13.59 33.48 15.28
N ASN A 579 -13.21 32.21 15.19
CA ASN A 579 -13.66 31.12 16.06
C ASN A 579 -12.56 30.04 16.20
N ILE A 580 -11.66 30.23 17.17
CA ILE A 580 -10.52 29.31 17.37
C ILE A 580 -10.94 27.85 17.65
N PRO A 581 -11.99 27.55 18.45
CA PRO A 581 -12.48 26.18 18.61
C PRO A 581 -12.87 25.51 17.28
N LYS A 582 -13.61 26.20 16.40
CA LYS A 582 -13.92 25.67 15.07
C LYS A 582 -12.69 25.54 14.17
N ALA A 583 -11.73 26.46 14.27
CA ALA A 583 -10.45 26.33 13.55
C ALA A 583 -9.69 25.06 13.95
N ILE A 584 -9.63 24.75 15.25
CA ILE A 584 -9.04 23.52 15.79
C ILE A 584 -9.78 22.28 15.24
N GLU A 585 -11.11 22.24 15.29
CA GLU A 585 -11.91 21.13 14.75
C GLU A 585 -11.63 20.88 13.26
N CYS A 586 -11.53 21.97 12.47
CA CYS A 586 -11.23 21.90 11.04
C CYS A 586 -9.81 21.38 10.77
N TYR A 587 -8.81 21.86 11.51
CA TYR A 587 -7.43 21.38 11.39
C TYR A 587 -7.25 19.95 11.90
N GLU A 588 -8.01 19.51 12.90
CA GLU A 588 -8.05 18.09 13.30
C GLU A 588 -8.59 17.20 12.18
N LYS A 589 -9.69 17.58 11.52
CA LYS A 589 -10.25 16.83 10.38
C LYS A 589 -9.24 16.77 9.23
N ALA A 590 -8.67 17.90 8.84
CA ALA A 590 -7.66 17.97 7.78
C ALA A 590 -6.37 17.18 8.12
N SER A 591 -5.94 17.19 9.39
CA SER A 591 -4.79 16.39 9.84
C SER A 591 -5.08 14.88 9.79
N LYS A 592 -6.26 14.45 10.25
CA LYS A 592 -6.75 13.06 10.13
C LYS A 592 -6.85 12.62 8.65
N GLY A 593 -7.10 13.57 7.75
CA GLY A 593 -7.02 13.41 6.28
C GLY A 593 -5.61 13.35 5.69
N GLY A 594 -4.56 13.37 6.52
CA GLY A 594 -3.15 13.23 6.09
C GLY A 594 -2.42 14.54 5.77
N LEU A 595 -3.06 15.70 5.90
CA LEU A 595 -2.44 16.98 5.54
C LEU A 595 -1.48 17.48 6.62
N ALA A 596 -0.18 17.21 6.44
CA ALA A 596 0.87 17.56 7.41
C ALA A 596 0.93 19.05 7.80
N LEU A 597 0.46 19.96 6.93
CA LEU A 597 0.37 21.39 7.24
C LEU A 597 -0.76 21.72 8.22
N ALA A 598 -1.87 20.96 8.18
CA ALA A 598 -2.95 21.08 9.16
C ALA A 598 -2.49 20.60 10.55
N GLN A 599 -1.70 19.52 10.65
CA GLN A 599 -1.10 19.11 11.93
C GLN A 599 -0.23 20.22 12.53
N LYS A 600 0.63 20.85 11.73
CA LYS A 600 1.47 21.98 12.20
C LYS A 600 0.62 23.18 12.67
N LYS A 601 -0.50 23.46 12.01
CA LYS A 601 -1.45 24.51 12.42
C LYS A 601 -2.14 24.16 13.74
N LEU A 602 -2.62 22.91 13.87
CA LEU A 602 -3.22 22.37 15.09
C LEU A 602 -2.26 22.45 16.28
N ASP A 603 -1.03 21.95 16.14
CA ASP A 603 -0.01 21.97 17.18
C ASP A 603 0.30 23.39 17.67
N ASN A 604 0.38 24.36 16.73
CA ASN A 604 0.60 25.75 17.05
C ASN A 604 -0.57 26.37 17.84
N LEU A 605 -1.82 26.13 17.44
CA LEU A 605 -2.99 26.63 18.17
C LEU A 605 -3.13 26.00 19.56
N LEU A 606 -2.93 24.68 19.68
CA LEU A 606 -2.96 23.99 20.98
C LEU A 606 -1.83 24.49 21.90
N LYS A 607 -0.64 24.78 21.36
CA LYS A 607 0.48 25.38 22.11
C LYS A 607 0.18 26.81 22.56
N GLN A 608 -0.48 27.63 21.74
CA GLN A 608 -0.96 28.96 22.14
C GLN A 608 -2.02 28.87 23.23
N GLN A 609 -3.00 27.97 23.10
CA GLN A 609 -4.06 27.77 24.09
C GLN A 609 -3.49 27.33 25.46
N ARG A 610 -2.55 26.39 25.48
CA ARG A 610 -1.84 25.98 26.72
C ARG A 610 -1.05 27.14 27.34
N ARG A 611 -0.38 27.98 26.52
CA ARG A 611 0.31 29.18 27.00
C ARG A 611 -0.64 30.16 27.67
N LEU A 612 -1.77 30.48 27.03
CA LEU A 612 -2.80 31.37 27.58
C LEU A 612 -3.36 30.83 28.91
N GLN A 613 -3.70 29.54 28.96
CA GLN A 613 -4.15 28.88 30.20
C GLN A 613 -3.08 28.86 31.31
N SER A 614 -1.80 28.78 30.96
CA SER A 614 -0.70 28.87 31.93
C SER A 614 -0.43 30.30 32.41
N ALA A 615 -0.73 31.31 31.59
CA ALA A 615 -0.59 32.72 31.93
C ALA A 615 -1.72 33.17 32.89
N THR A 616 -2.97 32.78 32.62
CA THR A 616 -4.09 33.07 33.53
C THR A 616 -3.96 32.35 34.88
N LYS A 617 -3.39 31.13 34.91
CA LYS A 617 -3.03 30.43 36.15
C LYS A 617 -1.83 31.03 36.90
N LYS A 618 -1.06 31.95 36.29
CA LYS A 618 0.08 32.62 36.91
C LYS A 618 -0.18 34.08 37.30
N GLN A 619 -1.40 34.59 37.11
CA GLN A 619 -1.79 35.86 37.71
C GLN A 619 -1.82 35.71 39.25
N PRO A 620 -1.17 36.61 40.01
CA PRO A 620 -1.27 36.62 41.47
C PRO A 620 -2.74 36.74 41.91
N GLN A 621 -3.13 36.02 42.98
CA GLN A 621 -4.50 36.05 43.51
C GLN A 621 -5.01 37.47 43.81
N HIS A 622 -4.11 38.37 44.21
CA HIS A 622 -4.40 39.79 44.45
C HIS A 622 -4.91 40.54 43.18
N LEU A 623 -4.47 40.15 41.98
CA LEU A 623 -4.94 40.74 40.72
C LEU A 623 -6.31 40.18 40.28
N GLN A 624 -6.64 38.93 40.66
CA GLN A 624 -8.00 38.39 40.49
C GLN A 624 -9.00 39.04 41.46
N GLN A 625 -8.57 39.40 42.67
CA GLN A 625 -9.41 40.16 43.61
C GLN A 625 -9.65 41.61 43.13
N LEU A 626 -8.64 42.28 42.57
CA LEU A 626 -8.79 43.65 42.05
C LEU A 626 -9.83 43.77 40.94
N GLN A 627 -9.87 42.83 39.98
CA GLN A 627 -10.90 42.82 38.93
C GLN A 627 -12.31 42.49 39.44
N LEU A 628 -12.43 41.79 40.58
CA LEU A 628 -13.72 41.58 41.23
C LEU A 628 -14.17 42.85 41.97
N SER A 629 -13.26 43.57 42.66
CA SER A 629 -13.62 44.80 43.37
C SER A 629 -14.02 45.97 42.45
N GLU A 630 -13.39 46.14 41.28
CA GLU A 630 -13.82 47.20 40.34
C GLU A 630 -15.25 46.99 39.81
N SER A 631 -15.72 45.74 39.76
CA SER A 631 -17.11 45.43 39.36
C SER A 631 -18.15 45.77 40.43
N THR A 632 -17.74 46.04 41.68
CA THR A 632 -18.64 46.34 42.81
C THR A 632 -18.79 47.84 43.10
N VAL A 633 -17.97 48.71 42.49
CA VAL A 633 -17.93 50.16 42.80
C VAL A 633 -18.85 51.00 41.90
N ASN A 634 -19.32 50.47 40.77
CA ASN A 634 -20.26 51.16 39.85
C ASN A 634 -21.74 50.79 40.09
N ALA A 635 -22.11 50.45 41.32
CA ALA A 635 -23.49 50.11 41.71
C ALA A 635 -23.83 50.66 43.11
N ILE A 636 -23.77 51.99 43.25
CA ILE A 636 -24.41 52.78 44.31
C ILE A 636 -25.16 53.92 43.62
#